data_AF-A0A1D2A9S3-F1
#
_entry.id   AF-A0A1D2A9S3-F1
#
_cell.length_a   1.000
_cell.length_b   1.000
_cell.length_c   1.000
_cell.angle_alpha   90.00
_cell.angle_beta   90.00
_cell.angle_gamma   90.00
#
_symmetry.space_group_name_H-M   'P 1'
#
loop_
_entity.id
_entity.type
_entity.pdbx_description
1 polymer ?
#
loop_
_entity_poly.entity_id
_entity_poly.type
_entity_poly.pdbx_seq_one_letter_code
_entity_poly.pdbx_strand_id
1 'polypeptide(L)'
;MPPRRAGRRPTNLFFMGLLSFLSLTLLLTAVRISVATSSPGLQALRLNERAVLGEASDGLGTQAALDPGSVPSGTAVNQTSATAVDAARKATRTVPTQPATPMKTAIKLEDDGFYGRKYQLGQCWIREHSDRSGEYLVNGWDLKLNTTAECCQACADYKPVKEKSFAPCNVWNYCDGSNSNCTAGHCWLKYQPRPWGMHVISHPSQGGMSGTIIPPPELPVSTVKPGDDRSYHIVVSAQGEAVHWQMRINYYHYKKVKKQCQAQPKCEMGGYTRLLHSGKPDDLMYEIPTYVVDKLPEGLEDPTYLALNRPYAFMQWSKQAVIPEKYIFMMEPDHIWVRPMPNIMINDRPIGYPFFYMEPATSGMLKVMQKFLGPLSRSEIEQKVAPLGSSPMLITMGDLQKVAPLWLAYGTIIHKDVEANKAFGFVKEMYAFIIGLYHAGILDTDLSPEMMAQPPYDNLYMGAYYIMHYTYAFEYREDGSHWGSYDAPYRYDKRKYAHVIQPRNLTMPPAGVQNDQVWWVLNAMKEAMNAIPDWDQYEKDKVAKKLWNGVL
;
A
#
# COMPACT_ATOMS: atom_id res chain seq x y z
N MET A 1 44.27 -47.87 -32.91
CA MET A 1 45.52 -48.66 -32.90
C MET A 1 46.63 -47.79 -32.33
N PRO A 2 47.62 -48.26 -31.53
CA PRO A 2 47.82 -49.46 -30.70
C PRO A 2 47.95 -49.05 -29.19
N PRO A 3 48.72 -49.73 -28.28
CA PRO A 3 48.39 -50.99 -27.60
C PRO A 3 48.33 -50.92 -26.05
N ARG A 4 47.94 -52.08 -25.48
CA ARG A 4 47.88 -52.49 -24.06
C ARG A 4 49.23 -52.50 -23.31
N ARG A 5 49.19 -52.28 -21.98
CA ARG A 5 49.88 -53.05 -20.90
C ARG A 5 49.10 -52.82 -19.58
N ALA A 6 48.46 -53.86 -19.04
CA ALA A 6 48.91 -54.70 -17.90
C ALA A 6 49.02 -53.88 -16.59
N GLY A 7 48.36 -54.16 -15.47
CA GLY A 7 47.60 -55.33 -15.02
C GLY A 7 47.99 -55.62 -13.57
N ARG A 8 47.07 -55.45 -12.61
CA ARG A 8 46.80 -56.36 -11.46
C ARG A 8 45.69 -55.80 -10.55
N ARG A 9 44.65 -56.62 -10.39
CA ARG A 9 43.49 -56.56 -9.46
C ARG A 9 43.86 -57.29 -8.14
N PRO A 10 42.93 -57.63 -7.21
CA PRO A 10 41.65 -57.04 -6.77
C PRO A 10 41.54 -56.92 -5.23
N THR A 11 40.49 -56.26 -4.71
CA THR A 11 39.38 -56.81 -3.88
C THR A 11 38.83 -55.77 -2.90
N ASN A 12 37.51 -55.54 -3.01
CA ASN A 12 36.47 -55.44 -1.96
C ASN A 12 36.69 -54.42 -0.82
N LEU A 13 35.71 -53.72 -0.25
CA LEU A 13 34.26 -53.56 -0.36
C LEU A 13 33.99 -52.34 0.58
N PHE A 14 32.93 -51.55 0.33
CA PHE A 14 32.14 -50.76 1.30
C PHE A 14 32.81 -50.14 2.56
N PHE A 15 32.73 -48.81 2.70
CA PHE A 15 31.90 -48.15 3.74
C PHE A 15 31.83 -46.63 3.50
N MET A 16 30.62 -46.13 3.23
CA MET A 16 30.23 -44.72 3.37
C MET A 16 30.06 -44.39 4.87
N GLY A 17 30.38 -43.18 5.29
CA GLY A 17 29.81 -42.61 6.52
C GLY A 17 30.68 -41.57 7.22
N LEU A 18 30.08 -40.41 7.47
CA LEU A 18 30.51 -39.32 8.37
C LEU A 18 31.64 -38.39 7.89
N LEU A 19 31.26 -37.35 7.14
CA LEU A 19 31.94 -36.03 7.16
C LEU A 19 31.02 -34.97 6.53
N SER A 20 29.96 -34.56 7.25
CA SER A 20 29.14 -33.39 6.85
C SER A 20 28.43 -32.67 8.01
N PHE A 21 28.75 -32.97 9.27
CA PHE A 21 28.05 -32.36 10.43
C PHE A 21 28.87 -31.35 11.25
N LEU A 22 30.13 -31.05 10.87
CA LEU A 22 30.98 -30.13 11.67
C LEU A 22 31.08 -28.68 11.15
N SER A 23 30.49 -28.33 10.00
CA SER A 23 30.66 -26.98 9.43
C SER A 23 29.54 -25.99 9.76
N LEU A 24 28.42 -26.44 10.37
CA LEU A 24 27.27 -25.58 10.67
C LEU A 24 27.27 -25.04 12.12
N THR A 25 27.90 -25.77 13.04
CA THR A 25 27.97 -25.40 14.47
C THR A 25 28.97 -24.26 14.74
N LEU A 26 30.04 -24.15 13.94
CA LEU A 26 31.00 -23.05 14.07
C LEU A 26 30.42 -21.71 13.58
N LEU A 27 29.56 -21.70 12.56
CA LEU A 27 28.92 -20.49 12.05
C LEU A 27 27.91 -19.90 13.06
N LEU A 28 27.17 -20.75 13.77
CA LEU A 28 26.21 -20.34 14.82
C LEU A 28 26.88 -19.81 16.08
N THR A 29 28.14 -20.19 16.35
CA THR A 29 28.89 -19.71 17.51
C THR A 29 29.55 -18.35 17.23
N ALA A 30 29.99 -18.09 15.99
CA ALA A 30 30.54 -16.79 15.58
C ALA A 30 29.47 -15.68 15.56
N VAL A 31 28.23 -15.99 15.16
CA VAL A 31 27.11 -15.03 15.20
C VAL A 31 26.68 -14.67 16.63
N ARG A 32 26.91 -15.55 17.60
CA ARG A 32 26.64 -15.26 19.03
C ARG A 32 27.67 -14.33 19.68
N ILE A 33 28.87 -14.20 19.12
CA ILE A 33 29.97 -13.44 19.75
C ILE A 33 30.07 -12.00 19.21
N SER A 34 29.57 -11.70 17.99
CA SER A 34 29.64 -10.34 17.41
C SER A 34 28.42 -9.44 17.62
N VAL A 35 27.36 -9.87 18.32
CA VAL A 35 26.17 -9.03 18.61
C VAL A 35 26.15 -8.54 20.07
N ALA A 36 27.23 -8.74 20.81
CA ALA A 36 27.35 -8.35 22.20
C ALA A 36 27.84 -6.90 22.41
N THR A 37 27.33 -5.92 21.66
CA THR A 37 27.40 -4.50 22.08
C THR A 37 26.22 -3.70 21.49
N SER A 38 25.48 -3.05 22.41
CA SER A 38 24.50 -1.96 22.25
C SER A 38 23.18 -2.20 21.49
N SER A 39 22.14 -2.62 22.22
CA SER A 39 20.82 -1.94 22.22
C SER A 39 19.88 -2.49 23.32
N PRO A 40 19.07 -1.67 24.00
CA PRO A 40 18.26 -2.09 25.16
C PRO A 40 17.05 -2.98 24.84
N GLY A 41 16.72 -3.22 23.57
CA GLY A 41 15.47 -3.89 23.16
C GLY A 41 15.43 -5.41 23.36
N LEU A 42 16.58 -6.09 23.53
CA LEU A 42 16.61 -7.58 23.58
C LEU A 42 16.36 -8.18 24.97
N GLN A 43 16.31 -7.39 26.04
CA GLN A 43 16.10 -7.92 27.39
C GLN A 43 14.65 -8.36 27.67
N ALA A 44 13.67 -7.89 26.89
CA ALA A 44 12.27 -8.31 27.02
C ALA A 44 12.00 -9.76 26.55
N LEU A 45 12.92 -10.35 25.76
CA LEU A 45 12.77 -11.70 25.18
C LEU A 45 13.05 -12.85 26.17
N ARG A 46 13.65 -12.59 27.34
CA ARG A 46 14.00 -13.66 28.30
C ARG A 46 12.95 -13.95 29.38
N LEU A 47 11.88 -13.16 29.48
CA LEU A 47 10.91 -13.30 30.57
C LEU A 47 9.71 -14.21 30.24
N ASN A 48 9.53 -14.64 28.98
CA ASN A 48 8.34 -15.40 28.56
C ASN A 48 8.55 -16.92 28.41
N GLU A 49 9.77 -17.44 28.56
CA GLU A 49 10.06 -18.87 28.40
C GLU A 49 9.71 -19.74 29.62
N ARG A 50 9.26 -19.15 30.74
CA ARG A 50 8.96 -19.90 31.98
C ARG A 50 7.48 -20.18 32.26
N ALA A 51 6.56 -19.79 31.39
CA ALA A 51 5.12 -19.87 31.66
C ALA A 51 4.33 -20.93 30.84
N VAL A 52 4.97 -21.73 29.98
CA VAL A 52 4.26 -22.62 29.01
C VAL A 52 4.60 -24.11 29.22
N LEU A 53 4.75 -24.54 30.47
CA LEU A 53 4.78 -25.97 30.82
C LEU A 53 3.86 -26.19 32.03
N GLY A 54 2.61 -26.56 31.77
CA GLY A 54 1.62 -26.84 32.81
C GLY A 54 0.22 -27.10 32.27
N GLU A 55 -0.04 -28.37 31.96
CA GLU A 55 -1.33 -29.08 32.03
C GLU A 55 -2.42 -28.87 30.97
N ALA A 56 -2.79 -30.01 30.39
CA ALA A 56 -3.96 -30.27 29.57
C ALA A 56 -4.92 -31.18 30.34
N SER A 57 -6.24 -30.97 30.23
CA SER A 57 -7.24 -32.05 30.16
C SER A 57 -8.67 -31.53 29.87
N ASP A 58 -9.27 -32.16 28.86
CA ASP A 58 -10.67 -32.55 28.68
C ASP A 58 -11.81 -31.56 28.32
N GLY A 59 -12.55 -31.96 27.26
CA GLY A 59 -13.95 -31.57 27.03
C GLY A 59 -14.39 -31.58 25.56
N LEU A 60 -14.77 -32.74 25.01
CA LEU A 60 -15.47 -32.88 23.72
C LEU A 60 -16.84 -32.17 23.70
N GLY A 61 -17.20 -31.56 22.56
CA GLY A 61 -18.57 -31.15 22.25
C GLY A 61 -18.74 -30.64 20.81
N THR A 62 -19.45 -31.41 19.99
CA THR A 62 -19.81 -31.16 18.58
C THR A 62 -20.94 -30.13 18.38
N GLN A 63 -21.12 -29.69 17.12
CA GLN A 63 -22.22 -28.92 16.48
C GLN A 63 -22.01 -27.39 16.42
N ALA A 64 -22.50 -26.65 15.43
CA ALA A 64 -22.98 -26.83 14.06
C ALA A 64 -23.17 -25.40 13.50
N ALA A 65 -23.11 -25.24 12.18
CA ALA A 65 -23.28 -23.97 11.46
C ALA A 65 -24.68 -23.36 11.62
N LEU A 66 -24.78 -22.02 11.69
CA LEU A 66 -26.02 -21.28 11.42
C LEU A 66 -25.78 -19.91 10.78
N ASP A 67 -26.52 -19.71 9.68
CA ASP A 67 -26.78 -18.49 8.90
C ASP A 67 -27.52 -17.40 9.70
N PRO A 68 -27.37 -16.10 9.36
CA PRO A 68 -28.20 -15.03 9.89
C PRO A 68 -29.26 -14.58 8.87
N GLY A 69 -30.54 -14.72 9.24
CA GLY A 69 -31.66 -14.15 8.49
C GLY A 69 -32.89 -13.96 9.38
N SER A 70 -33.55 -12.83 9.19
CA SER A 70 -34.85 -12.39 9.75
C SER A 70 -34.85 -11.62 11.08
N VAL A 71 -35.20 -10.34 10.96
CA VAL A 71 -35.75 -9.49 12.03
C VAL A 71 -37.26 -9.39 11.79
N PRO A 72 -38.12 -9.62 12.79
CA PRO A 72 -39.54 -9.30 12.68
C PRO A 72 -39.91 -7.98 13.37
N SER A 73 -40.96 -7.39 12.82
CA SER A 73 -41.64 -6.12 13.11
C SER A 73 -42.67 -6.16 14.26
N GLY A 74 -42.97 -4.98 14.82
CA GLY A 74 -44.18 -4.65 15.62
C GLY A 74 -43.94 -4.63 17.14
N THR A 75 -44.50 -3.77 18.00
CA THR A 75 -45.57 -2.75 17.90
C THR A 75 -45.56 -1.89 19.20
N ALA A 76 -46.25 -0.76 19.16
CA ALA A 76 -46.27 0.38 20.09
C ALA A 76 -46.74 0.15 21.55
N VAL A 77 -46.34 1.04 22.48
CA VAL A 77 -47.18 1.58 23.58
C VAL A 77 -46.76 3.02 24.01
N ASN A 78 -47.73 3.93 23.86
CA ASN A 78 -48.13 5.16 24.57
C ASN A 78 -47.20 6.27 25.15
N GLN A 79 -47.71 7.47 24.86
CA GLN A 79 -47.45 8.81 25.36
C GLN A 79 -47.70 8.98 26.88
N THR A 80 -46.95 9.87 27.52
CA THR A 80 -47.45 10.97 28.38
C THR A 80 -46.28 11.84 28.86
N SER A 81 -46.59 13.09 29.23
CA SER A 81 -45.73 14.15 29.80
C SER A 81 -45.01 15.10 28.84
N ALA A 82 -45.81 15.82 28.07
CA ALA A 82 -45.46 17.17 27.64
C ALA A 82 -45.96 18.18 28.68
N THR A 83 -45.06 18.75 29.47
CA THR A 83 -45.08 20.12 29.99
C THR A 83 -43.86 20.32 30.89
N ALA A 84 -43.04 21.32 30.57
CA ALA A 84 -41.94 21.89 31.37
C ALA A 84 -40.51 21.79 30.80
N VAL A 85 -40.29 22.04 29.49
CA VAL A 85 -38.95 22.47 29.02
C VAL A 85 -39.06 23.42 27.81
N ASP A 86 -39.88 24.47 27.89
CA ASP A 86 -40.04 25.45 26.79
C ASP A 86 -39.63 26.89 27.16
N ALA A 87 -38.74 27.05 28.16
CA ALA A 87 -38.32 28.36 28.66
C ALA A 87 -36.79 28.56 28.78
N ALA A 88 -35.99 27.85 27.98
CA ALA A 88 -34.51 28.00 28.01
C ALA A 88 -33.83 28.10 26.62
N ARG A 89 -34.58 28.47 25.57
CA ARG A 89 -34.05 28.59 24.20
C ARG A 89 -34.17 30.01 23.65
N LYS A 90 -33.58 30.99 24.35
CA LYS A 90 -33.32 32.34 23.82
C LYS A 90 -32.25 33.06 24.65
N ALA A 91 -31.00 32.69 24.45
CA ALA A 91 -29.86 33.50 24.84
C ALA A 91 -28.82 33.43 23.72
N THR A 92 -29.00 34.31 22.75
CA THR A 92 -28.05 34.59 21.67
C THR A 92 -26.78 35.16 22.30
N ARG A 93 -25.71 34.36 22.32
CA ARG A 93 -24.40 34.84 22.77
C ARG A 93 -23.66 35.40 21.56
N THR A 94 -23.75 36.71 21.37
CA THR A 94 -22.94 37.47 20.41
C THR A 94 -21.47 37.40 20.80
N VAL A 95 -20.64 36.87 19.90
CA VAL A 95 -19.18 36.93 19.99
C VAL A 95 -18.74 38.32 19.52
N PRO A 96 -17.84 39.03 20.22
CA PRO A 96 -17.36 40.33 19.78
C PRO A 96 -16.56 40.17 18.48
N THR A 97 -17.06 40.77 17.40
CA THR A 97 -16.33 40.94 16.14
C THR A 97 -15.25 42.00 16.33
N GLN A 98 -13.99 41.59 16.43
CA GLN A 98 -12.89 42.50 16.13
C GLN A 98 -12.86 42.74 14.62
N PRO A 99 -12.56 43.96 14.15
CA PRO A 99 -12.51 44.26 12.73
C PRO A 99 -11.38 43.46 12.07
N ALA A 100 -11.77 42.61 11.11
CA ALA A 100 -10.85 41.86 10.28
C ALA A 100 -9.92 42.84 9.53
N THR A 101 -8.62 42.65 9.71
CA THR A 101 -7.62 43.28 8.84
C THR A 101 -7.89 42.82 7.41
N PRO A 102 -7.92 43.70 6.39
CA PRO A 102 -8.22 43.30 5.02
C PRO A 102 -7.20 42.26 4.55
N MET A 103 -7.70 41.05 4.27
CA MET A 103 -6.88 39.91 3.82
C MET A 103 -6.26 40.20 2.46
N LYS A 104 -4.95 39.93 2.36
CA LYS A 104 -4.10 40.13 1.19
C LYS A 104 -4.65 39.39 -0.04
N THR A 105 -4.46 39.98 -1.21
CA THR A 105 -4.76 39.42 -2.54
C THR A 105 -4.20 38.00 -2.69
N ALA A 106 -5.02 37.05 -3.16
CA ALA A 106 -4.58 35.68 -3.41
C ALA A 106 -3.47 35.63 -4.46
N ILE A 107 -2.40 34.89 -4.17
CA ILE A 107 -1.29 34.66 -5.11
C ILE A 107 -1.59 33.37 -5.88
N LYS A 108 -1.73 33.45 -7.20
CA LYS A 108 -1.80 32.25 -8.05
C LYS A 108 -0.41 31.61 -8.09
N LEU A 109 -0.31 30.36 -7.64
CA LEU A 109 0.96 29.65 -7.59
C LEU A 109 1.19 28.89 -8.89
N GLU A 110 0.28 27.98 -9.23
CA GLU A 110 0.37 27.13 -10.41
C GLU A 110 -1.04 26.70 -10.85
N ASP A 111 -1.19 26.49 -12.15
CA ASP A 111 -2.27 25.68 -12.71
C ASP A 111 -1.57 24.42 -13.20
N ASP A 112 -1.71 23.32 -12.47
CA ASP A 112 -1.09 22.07 -12.89
C ASP A 112 -1.81 21.45 -14.11
N GLY A 113 -2.87 22.10 -14.62
CA GLY A 113 -3.62 21.69 -15.81
C GLY A 113 -4.48 20.45 -15.60
N PHE A 114 -4.40 19.83 -14.42
CA PHE A 114 -5.01 18.51 -14.16
C PHE A 114 -5.91 18.49 -12.92
N TYR A 115 -5.67 19.34 -11.92
CA TYR A 115 -6.28 19.20 -10.59
C TYR A 115 -6.81 20.50 -9.97
N GLY A 116 -7.22 21.44 -10.82
CA GLY A 116 -7.67 22.75 -10.38
C GLY A 116 -6.52 23.67 -9.98
N ARG A 117 -6.82 24.96 -9.86
CA ARG A 117 -5.80 25.98 -9.66
C ARG A 117 -5.32 25.98 -8.20
N LYS A 118 -4.01 26.17 -8.01
CA LYS A 118 -3.38 26.29 -6.69
C LYS A 118 -3.15 27.76 -6.35
N TYR A 119 -3.51 28.14 -5.13
CA TYR A 119 -3.38 29.52 -4.65
C TYR A 119 -2.81 29.57 -3.25
N GLN A 120 -2.12 30.66 -2.95
CA GLN A 120 -1.78 31.04 -1.59
C GLN A 120 -2.64 32.22 -1.16
N LEU A 121 -3.37 32.06 -0.05
CA LEU A 121 -4.10 33.14 0.60
C LEU A 121 -3.58 33.29 2.03
N GLY A 122 -2.68 34.27 2.25
CA GLY A 122 -1.98 34.40 3.53
C GLY A 122 -1.15 33.14 3.84
N GLN A 123 -1.48 32.43 4.92
CA GLN A 123 -0.83 31.18 5.34
C GLN A 123 -1.43 29.93 4.68
N CYS A 124 -2.51 30.07 3.90
CA CYS A 124 -3.32 28.98 3.39
C CYS A 124 -2.88 28.59 1.99
N TRP A 125 -2.53 27.32 1.79
CA TRP A 125 -2.22 26.71 0.51
C TRP A 125 -3.44 25.97 0.00
N ILE A 126 -4.17 26.59 -0.92
CA ILE A 126 -5.50 26.21 -1.37
C ILE A 126 -5.43 25.48 -2.70
N ARG A 127 -6.28 24.46 -2.85
CA ARG A 127 -6.52 23.76 -4.11
C ARG A 127 -8.03 23.75 -4.39
N GLU A 128 -8.41 24.19 -5.59
CA GLU A 128 -9.78 24.08 -6.08
C GLU A 128 -10.16 22.62 -6.37
N HIS A 129 -11.46 22.33 -6.40
CA HIS A 129 -12.01 21.03 -6.77
C HIS A 129 -11.36 19.85 -6.05
N SER A 130 -11.16 19.97 -4.73
CA SER A 130 -10.36 19.03 -3.97
C SER A 130 -10.84 18.75 -2.54
N ASP A 131 -10.52 17.55 -2.06
CA ASP A 131 -10.72 17.10 -0.68
C ASP A 131 -9.40 16.51 -0.15
N ARG A 132 -8.93 17.02 0.99
CA ARG A 132 -7.76 16.48 1.68
C ARG A 132 -8.18 15.49 2.78
N SER A 133 -7.49 14.37 2.80
CA SER A 133 -7.60 13.35 3.85
C SER A 133 -7.02 13.84 5.18
N GLY A 134 -7.60 13.39 6.30
CA GLY A 134 -7.15 13.70 7.65
C GLY A 134 -8.17 13.34 8.72
N GLU A 135 -7.70 13.26 9.96
CA GLU A 135 -8.54 13.03 11.15
C GLU A 135 -9.48 14.22 11.35
N TYR A 136 -10.78 13.96 11.49
CA TYR A 136 -11.77 15.01 11.71
C TYR A 136 -11.63 15.63 13.10
N LEU A 137 -11.43 16.94 13.14
CA LEU A 137 -11.40 17.73 14.38
C LEU A 137 -12.73 18.45 14.61
N VAL A 138 -13.34 18.94 13.53
CA VAL A 138 -14.66 19.57 13.51
C VAL A 138 -15.43 19.04 12.30
N ASN A 139 -16.67 18.62 12.54
CA ASN A 139 -17.56 18.17 11.49
C ASN A 139 -18.10 19.38 10.71
N GLY A 140 -18.02 19.37 9.38
CA GLY A 140 -18.43 20.50 8.55
C GLY A 140 -19.92 20.79 8.55
N TRP A 141 -20.76 19.81 8.92
CA TRP A 141 -22.19 20.04 9.15
C TRP A 141 -22.46 20.98 10.32
N ASP A 142 -21.54 21.01 11.30
CA ASP A 142 -21.64 21.83 12.52
C ASP A 142 -20.90 23.17 12.37
N LEU A 143 -20.04 23.31 11.36
CA LEU A 143 -19.26 24.52 11.08
C LEU A 143 -19.62 25.10 9.72
N LYS A 144 -20.52 26.08 9.74
CA LYS A 144 -20.93 26.84 8.55
C LYS A 144 -20.21 28.18 8.49
N LEU A 145 -19.50 28.42 7.40
CA LEU A 145 -18.73 29.62 7.13
C LEU A 145 -19.09 30.14 5.73
N ASN A 146 -18.84 31.41 5.47
CA ASN A 146 -19.24 32.05 4.21
C ASN A 146 -18.17 31.95 3.13
N THR A 147 -16.91 31.79 3.53
CA THR A 147 -15.78 31.83 2.60
C THR A 147 -14.72 30.79 2.93
N THR A 148 -13.98 30.40 1.89
CA THR A 148 -12.76 29.60 2.00
C THR A 148 -11.73 30.23 2.94
N ALA A 149 -11.66 31.57 2.97
CA ALA A 149 -10.76 32.32 3.84
C ALA A 149 -11.13 32.17 5.32
N GLU A 150 -12.42 32.25 5.65
CA GLU A 150 -12.93 32.00 6.99
C GLU A 150 -12.66 30.55 7.43
N CYS A 151 -12.83 29.57 6.53
CA CYS A 151 -12.53 28.17 6.83
C CYS A 151 -11.05 27.94 7.15
N CYS A 152 -10.15 28.56 6.36
CA CYS A 152 -8.73 28.50 6.69
C CYS A 152 -8.40 29.18 8.02
N GLN A 153 -8.97 30.35 8.29
CA GLN A 153 -8.74 31.06 9.55
C GLN A 153 -9.26 30.25 10.74
N ALA A 154 -10.42 29.61 10.61
CA ALA A 154 -10.96 28.70 11.62
C ALA A 154 -10.02 27.52 11.90
N CYS A 155 -9.35 26.98 10.88
CA CYS A 155 -8.30 25.98 11.07
C CYS A 155 -7.10 26.55 11.85
N ALA A 156 -6.59 27.70 11.46
CA ALA A 156 -5.46 28.33 12.15
C ALA A 156 -5.76 28.68 13.63
N ASP A 157 -7.00 29.05 13.92
CA ASP A 157 -7.45 29.42 15.26
C ASP A 157 -7.86 28.22 16.12
N TYR A 158 -8.02 27.03 15.52
CA TYR A 158 -8.43 25.82 16.23
C TYR A 158 -7.47 25.50 17.38
N LYS A 159 -8.02 25.35 18.58
CA LYS A 159 -7.30 24.89 19.76
C LYS A 159 -7.77 23.48 20.13
N PRO A 160 -6.86 22.49 20.21
CA PRO A 160 -7.22 21.13 20.56
C PRO A 160 -7.92 21.07 21.92
N VAL A 161 -9.06 20.40 21.97
CA VAL A 161 -9.76 20.14 23.22
C VAL A 161 -9.15 18.88 23.84
N LYS A 162 -8.52 19.02 25.01
CA LYS A 162 -7.72 17.96 25.69
C LYS A 162 -8.40 16.58 25.76
N GLU A 163 -9.73 16.53 25.75
CA GLU A 163 -10.53 15.31 25.86
C GLU A 163 -10.87 14.63 24.53
N LYS A 164 -10.78 15.34 23.38
CA LYS A 164 -11.22 14.84 22.06
C LYS A 164 -10.11 14.76 21.01
N SER A 165 -9.11 15.62 21.08
CA SER A 165 -7.94 15.58 20.19
C SER A 165 -6.80 16.39 20.78
N PHE A 166 -5.56 15.89 20.68
CA PHE A 166 -4.35 16.64 21.00
C PHE A 166 -3.83 17.41 19.77
N ALA A 167 -4.35 17.11 18.58
CA ALA A 167 -3.77 17.55 17.32
C ALA A 167 -4.31 18.92 16.89
N PRO A 168 -3.45 19.88 16.49
CA PRO A 168 -3.91 21.14 15.92
C PRO A 168 -4.57 20.89 14.57
N CYS A 169 -5.45 21.81 14.13
CA CYS A 169 -5.89 21.78 12.74
C CYS A 169 -4.73 22.20 11.85
N ASN A 170 -4.52 21.47 10.76
CA ASN A 170 -3.52 21.83 9.77
C ASN A 170 -3.99 21.63 8.31
N VAL A 171 -5.16 21.02 8.13
CA VAL A 171 -5.82 20.76 6.86
C VAL A 171 -7.31 21.06 7.01
N TRP A 172 -7.94 21.54 5.95
CA TRP A 172 -9.37 21.81 5.94
C TRP A 172 -9.98 21.58 4.56
N ASN A 173 -11.29 21.31 4.54
CA ASN A 173 -12.09 21.25 3.32
C ASN A 173 -13.27 22.21 3.46
N TYR A 174 -13.56 22.96 2.41
CA TYR A 174 -14.63 23.93 2.34
C TYR A 174 -15.55 23.64 1.16
N CYS A 175 -16.84 23.60 1.42
CA CYS A 175 -17.87 23.47 0.41
C CYS A 175 -18.26 24.84 -0.15
N ASP A 176 -17.97 25.11 -1.42
CA ASP A 176 -18.37 26.38 -2.05
C ASP A 176 -19.75 26.31 -2.72
N GLY A 177 -20.34 25.12 -2.83
CA GLY A 177 -21.65 24.90 -3.43
C GLY A 177 -21.63 24.85 -4.96
N SER A 178 -20.45 24.73 -5.58
CA SER A 178 -20.30 24.62 -7.03
C SER A 178 -20.73 23.25 -7.60
N ASN A 179 -21.03 22.27 -6.75
CA ASN A 179 -21.60 20.99 -7.17
C ASN A 179 -22.74 20.51 -6.25
N SER A 180 -23.43 19.44 -6.66
CA SER A 180 -24.53 18.83 -5.91
C SER A 180 -24.11 17.97 -4.71
N ASN A 181 -22.83 17.58 -4.62
CA ASN A 181 -22.37 16.57 -3.65
C ASN A 181 -21.94 17.19 -2.31
N CYS A 182 -22.03 18.51 -2.17
CA CYS A 182 -21.46 19.23 -1.06
C CYS A 182 -22.30 20.50 -0.80
N THR A 183 -22.75 20.67 0.45
CA THR A 183 -23.62 21.79 0.82
C THR A 183 -22.79 23.04 1.09
N ALA A 184 -23.07 24.10 0.34
CA ALA A 184 -22.37 25.39 0.44
C ALA A 184 -22.20 25.86 1.90
N GLY A 185 -21.00 26.33 2.21
CA GLY A 185 -20.62 26.89 3.50
C GLY A 185 -20.09 25.89 4.52
N HIS A 186 -20.19 24.58 4.29
CA HIS A 186 -19.67 23.59 5.25
C HIS A 186 -18.14 23.55 5.24
N CYS A 187 -17.54 23.60 6.44
CA CYS A 187 -16.09 23.62 6.62
C CYS A 187 -15.65 22.49 7.56
N TRP A 188 -14.91 21.51 7.04
CA TRP A 188 -14.31 20.45 7.86
C TRP A 188 -12.90 20.87 8.28
N LEU A 189 -12.65 20.87 9.58
CA LEU A 189 -11.31 21.05 10.13
C LEU A 189 -10.69 19.69 10.41
N LYS A 190 -9.47 19.48 9.94
CA LYS A 190 -8.78 18.19 9.98
C LYS A 190 -7.34 18.31 10.44
N TYR A 191 -6.80 17.19 10.92
CA TYR A 191 -5.38 17.00 11.15
C TYR A 191 -4.80 15.95 10.21
N GLN A 192 -3.65 16.25 9.61
CA GLN A 192 -2.92 15.36 8.73
C GLN A 192 -1.42 15.52 9.00
N PRO A 193 -0.72 14.52 9.57
CA PRO A 193 0.70 14.63 9.87
C PRO A 193 1.59 14.94 8.67
N ARG A 194 1.21 14.47 7.48
CA ARG A 194 1.98 14.62 6.24
C ARG A 194 1.10 15.25 5.14
N PRO A 195 0.69 16.53 5.26
CA PRO A 195 -0.33 17.13 4.40
C PRO A 195 0.10 17.24 2.93
N TRP A 196 1.39 17.11 2.64
CA TRP A 196 1.95 17.16 1.28
C TRP A 196 2.27 15.80 0.68
N GLY A 197 2.28 14.73 1.50
CA GLY A 197 2.60 13.37 1.04
C GLY A 197 1.37 12.46 0.93
N MET A 198 0.19 12.93 1.33
CA MET A 198 -1.05 12.15 1.34
C MET A 198 -1.97 12.51 0.18
N HIS A 199 -2.87 11.59 -0.15
CA HIS A 199 -3.85 11.79 -1.21
C HIS A 199 -4.70 13.04 -1.01
N VAL A 200 -4.82 13.78 -2.12
CA VAL A 200 -5.79 14.85 -2.32
C VAL A 200 -6.73 14.38 -3.42
N ILE A 201 -7.97 14.09 -3.07
CA ILE A 201 -8.99 13.71 -4.04
C ILE A 201 -9.33 14.96 -4.83
N SER A 202 -9.12 14.96 -6.15
CA SER A 202 -9.34 16.14 -7.01
C SER A 202 -10.04 15.78 -8.31
N HIS A 203 -11.27 16.23 -8.51
CA HIS A 203 -12.03 15.91 -9.73
C HIS A 203 -12.86 17.12 -10.17
N PRO A 204 -13.04 17.38 -11.48
CA PRO A 204 -13.78 18.55 -11.96
C PRO A 204 -15.21 18.67 -11.42
N SER A 205 -15.85 17.53 -11.11
CA SER A 205 -17.17 17.51 -10.47
C SER A 205 -17.14 17.66 -8.95
N GLN A 206 -15.98 17.81 -8.30
CA GLN A 206 -15.87 18.12 -6.87
C GLN A 206 -16.09 19.61 -6.65
N GLY A 207 -17.13 19.97 -5.91
CA GLY A 207 -17.57 21.35 -5.67
C GLY A 207 -17.11 21.87 -4.32
N GLY A 208 -15.88 21.52 -3.95
CA GLY A 208 -15.24 21.94 -2.72
C GLY A 208 -13.80 22.34 -2.98
N MET A 209 -13.29 23.20 -2.13
CA MET A 209 -11.88 23.56 -2.06
C MET A 209 -11.27 22.92 -0.82
N SER A 210 -10.01 22.56 -0.87
CA SER A 210 -9.27 22.15 0.32
C SER A 210 -8.03 23.00 0.49
N GLY A 211 -7.48 23.02 1.69
CA GLY A 211 -6.20 23.67 1.91
C GLY A 211 -5.45 23.15 3.12
N THR A 212 -4.20 23.57 3.21
CA THR A 212 -3.35 23.37 4.38
C THR A 212 -2.74 24.68 4.81
N ILE A 213 -2.54 24.84 6.12
CA ILE A 213 -1.80 25.98 6.69
C ILE A 213 -0.31 25.66 6.86
N ILE A 214 0.10 24.45 6.52
CA ILE A 214 1.50 24.02 6.54
C ILE A 214 2.12 24.39 5.19
N PRO A 215 3.22 25.16 5.16
CA PRO A 215 3.91 25.44 3.92
C PRO A 215 4.41 24.15 3.26
N PRO A 216 4.53 24.13 1.91
CA PRO A 216 5.15 23.01 1.22
C PRO A 216 6.55 22.79 1.80
N PRO A 217 6.95 21.52 2.03
CA PRO A 217 8.26 21.24 2.54
C PRO A 217 9.30 21.77 1.56
N GLU A 218 10.37 22.36 2.07
CA GLU A 218 11.56 22.61 1.26
C GLU A 218 12.06 21.25 0.77
N LEU A 219 12.08 21.05 -0.56
CA LEU A 219 12.63 19.83 -1.12
C LEU A 219 14.11 19.75 -0.74
N PRO A 220 14.59 18.61 -0.23
CA PRO A 220 16.01 18.44 0.04
C PRO A 220 16.80 18.76 -1.22
N VAL A 221 17.94 19.44 -1.05
CA VAL A 221 18.85 19.68 -2.16
C VAL A 221 19.26 18.31 -2.72
N SER A 222 18.91 18.07 -3.99
CA SER A 222 19.32 16.87 -4.68
C SER A 222 20.84 16.85 -4.78
N THR A 223 21.46 15.84 -4.19
CA THR A 223 22.90 15.57 -4.30
C THR A 223 23.24 14.75 -5.55
N VAL A 224 22.21 14.28 -6.28
CA VAL A 224 22.36 13.57 -7.55
C VAL A 224 22.97 14.50 -8.59
N LYS A 225 24.07 14.07 -9.19
CA LYS A 225 24.76 14.81 -10.25
C LYS A 225 24.16 14.50 -11.62
N PRO A 226 24.22 15.44 -12.57
CA PRO A 226 23.91 15.14 -13.97
C PRO A 226 24.75 13.96 -14.46
N GLY A 227 24.08 12.95 -15.03
CA GLY A 227 24.74 11.73 -15.53
C GLY A 227 24.79 10.56 -14.54
N ASP A 228 24.41 10.76 -13.27
CA ASP A 228 24.29 9.64 -12.33
C ASP A 228 23.27 8.62 -12.84
N ASP A 229 23.68 7.35 -12.85
CA ASP A 229 22.79 6.25 -13.21
C ASP A 229 21.79 6.02 -12.09
N ARG A 230 20.52 6.26 -12.43
CA ARG A 230 19.38 6.12 -11.53
C ARG A 230 18.47 4.97 -11.95
N SER A 231 18.96 4.09 -12.81
CA SER A 231 18.22 2.95 -13.29
C SER A 231 17.74 2.06 -12.13
N TYR A 232 16.52 1.56 -12.22
CA TYR A 232 15.90 0.73 -11.20
C TYR A 232 15.40 -0.60 -11.75
N HIS A 233 15.62 -1.69 -11.03
CA HIS A 233 15.14 -3.02 -11.37
C HIS A 233 13.75 -3.24 -10.80
N ILE A 234 12.83 -3.74 -11.63
CA ILE A 234 11.46 -4.00 -11.21
C ILE A 234 11.37 -5.42 -10.66
N VAL A 235 10.80 -5.58 -9.47
CA VAL A 235 10.64 -6.89 -8.83
C VAL A 235 9.18 -7.07 -8.44
N VAL A 236 8.53 -8.07 -9.04
CA VAL A 236 7.14 -8.40 -8.74
C VAL A 236 7.09 -9.68 -7.93
N SER A 237 6.63 -9.61 -6.68
CA SER A 237 6.46 -10.81 -5.86
C SER A 237 5.25 -11.62 -6.32
N ALA A 238 5.45 -12.90 -6.61
CA ALA A 238 4.40 -13.78 -7.12
C ALA A 238 4.33 -15.09 -6.33
N GLN A 239 3.12 -15.48 -5.94
CA GLN A 239 2.85 -16.74 -5.27
C GLN A 239 1.86 -17.62 -6.04
N GLY A 240 2.38 -18.70 -6.61
CA GLY A 240 1.58 -19.78 -7.18
C GLY A 240 0.74 -19.39 -8.39
N GLU A 241 -0.12 -20.33 -8.80
CA GLU A 241 -0.87 -20.27 -10.07
C GLU A 241 -1.93 -19.16 -10.10
N ALA A 242 -2.43 -18.75 -8.94
CA ALA A 242 -3.52 -17.76 -8.83
C ALA A 242 -3.17 -16.37 -9.39
N VAL A 243 -1.87 -16.08 -9.53
CA VAL A 243 -1.38 -14.80 -10.08
C VAL A 243 -0.76 -14.95 -11.46
N HIS A 244 -0.79 -16.14 -12.08
CA HIS A 244 -0.14 -16.39 -13.37
C HIS A 244 -0.63 -15.45 -14.47
N TRP A 245 -1.95 -15.33 -14.64
CA TRP A 245 -2.52 -14.42 -15.65
C TRP A 245 -2.20 -12.94 -15.34
N GLN A 246 -2.20 -12.56 -14.06
CA GLN A 246 -1.85 -11.21 -13.61
C GLN A 246 -0.40 -10.88 -13.98
N MET A 247 0.51 -11.83 -13.75
CA MET A 247 1.93 -11.70 -14.09
C MET A 247 2.16 -11.51 -15.59
N ARG A 248 1.44 -12.24 -16.44
CA ARG A 248 1.54 -12.10 -17.90
C ARG A 248 1.08 -10.72 -18.37
N ILE A 249 -0.05 -10.22 -17.84
CA ILE A 249 -0.54 -8.86 -18.14
C ILE A 249 0.44 -7.79 -17.62
N ASN A 250 0.92 -7.93 -16.39
CA ASN A 250 1.89 -7.03 -15.78
C ASN A 250 3.18 -6.94 -16.62
N TYR A 251 3.75 -8.09 -16.99
CA TYR A 251 4.97 -8.15 -17.80
C TYR A 251 4.77 -7.60 -19.21
N TYR A 252 3.61 -7.86 -19.84
CA TYR A 252 3.25 -7.25 -21.13
C TYR A 252 3.29 -5.73 -21.09
N HIS A 253 2.62 -5.13 -20.10
CA HIS A 253 2.58 -3.67 -19.96
C HIS A 253 3.93 -3.09 -19.53
N TYR A 254 4.72 -3.80 -18.71
CA TYR A 254 6.11 -3.43 -18.44
C TYR A 254 6.91 -3.32 -19.74
N LYS A 255 6.87 -4.33 -20.61
CA LYS A 255 7.60 -4.32 -21.88
C LYS A 255 7.15 -3.15 -22.76
N LYS A 256 5.84 -2.89 -22.81
CA LYS A 256 5.25 -1.78 -23.59
C LYS A 256 5.77 -0.43 -23.12
N VAL A 257 5.70 -0.20 -21.82
CA VAL A 257 6.15 1.04 -21.20
C VAL A 257 7.68 1.17 -21.23
N LYS A 258 8.43 0.08 -21.08
CA LYS A 258 9.89 0.07 -21.23
C LYS A 258 10.32 0.47 -22.66
N LYS A 259 9.63 0.02 -23.70
CA LYS A 259 9.86 0.44 -25.09
C LYS A 259 9.62 1.95 -25.27
N GLN A 260 8.55 2.48 -24.66
CA GLN A 260 8.26 3.93 -24.66
C GLN A 260 9.35 4.72 -23.91
N CYS A 261 9.80 4.22 -22.76
CA CYS A 261 10.87 4.81 -21.96
C CYS A 261 12.17 4.90 -22.77
N GLN A 262 12.56 3.83 -23.46
CA GLN A 262 13.77 3.78 -24.28
C GLN A 262 13.76 4.72 -25.49
N ALA A 263 12.58 5.19 -25.91
CA ALA A 263 12.46 6.21 -26.94
C ALA A 263 12.67 7.64 -26.40
N GLN A 264 12.76 7.82 -25.07
CA GLN A 264 13.04 9.11 -24.43
C GLN A 264 14.56 9.31 -24.28
N PRO A 265 15.05 10.57 -24.17
CA PRO A 265 16.47 10.87 -24.01
C PRO A 265 17.12 10.20 -22.79
N LYS A 266 16.33 9.96 -21.73
CA LYS A 266 16.76 9.28 -20.52
C LYS A 266 15.71 8.25 -20.13
N CYS A 267 16.12 6.99 -20.00
CA CYS A 267 15.27 5.92 -19.51
C CYS A 267 15.89 5.26 -18.27
N GLU A 268 15.23 5.40 -17.13
CA GLU A 268 15.69 4.85 -15.84
C GLU A 268 14.95 3.54 -15.47
N MET A 269 13.93 3.13 -16.23
CA MET A 269 13.36 1.80 -16.04
C MET A 269 14.41 0.76 -16.40
N GLY A 270 14.75 -0.16 -15.51
CA GLY A 270 15.76 -1.20 -15.74
C GLY A 270 15.18 -2.54 -16.16
N GLY A 271 15.82 -3.61 -15.70
CA GLY A 271 15.37 -4.99 -15.81
C GLY A 271 14.11 -5.29 -15.00
N TYR A 272 13.64 -6.53 -15.14
CA TYR A 272 12.43 -7.03 -14.52
C TYR A 272 12.68 -8.43 -13.98
N THR A 273 12.23 -8.71 -12.77
CA THR A 273 12.23 -10.03 -12.15
C THR A 273 10.86 -10.34 -11.57
N ARG A 274 10.27 -11.45 -12.01
CA ARG A 274 9.23 -12.14 -11.25
C ARG A 274 9.90 -12.91 -10.12
N LEU A 275 9.64 -12.51 -8.88
CA LEU A 275 10.15 -13.19 -7.70
C LEU A 275 9.17 -14.29 -7.29
N LEU A 276 9.45 -15.52 -7.73
CA LEU A 276 8.60 -16.68 -7.51
C LEU A 276 8.99 -17.39 -6.21
N HIS A 277 8.15 -17.27 -5.20
CA HIS A 277 8.41 -17.84 -3.87
C HIS A 277 7.58 -19.11 -3.60
N SER A 278 7.61 -20.02 -4.58
CA SER A 278 7.00 -21.36 -4.53
C SER A 278 7.99 -22.46 -4.14
N GLY A 279 9.29 -22.17 -4.08
CA GLY A 279 10.37 -23.16 -3.96
C GLY A 279 10.55 -24.05 -5.19
N LYS A 280 9.79 -23.85 -6.28
CA LYS A 280 9.85 -24.69 -7.49
C LYS A 280 9.63 -23.85 -8.75
N PRO A 281 10.37 -24.13 -9.84
CA PRO A 281 10.12 -23.48 -11.11
C PRO A 281 8.72 -23.79 -11.65
N ASP A 282 8.18 -22.88 -12.47
CA ASP A 282 6.95 -23.07 -13.24
C ASP A 282 7.19 -22.78 -14.74
N ASP A 283 6.13 -22.93 -15.54
CA ASP A 283 6.16 -22.76 -16.99
C ASP A 283 6.33 -21.29 -17.45
N LEU A 284 5.85 -20.33 -16.66
CA LEU A 284 6.00 -18.91 -16.99
C LEU A 284 7.45 -18.42 -16.90
N MET A 285 8.37 -19.19 -16.31
CA MET A 285 9.80 -18.86 -16.29
C MET A 285 10.41 -18.77 -17.69
N TYR A 286 9.82 -19.43 -18.68
CA TYR A 286 10.25 -19.35 -20.07
C TYR A 286 9.75 -18.09 -20.79
N GLU A 287 8.74 -17.39 -20.24
CA GLU A 287 8.18 -16.14 -20.79
C GLU A 287 8.64 -14.91 -20.00
N ILE A 288 8.69 -15.01 -18.68
CA ILE A 288 8.94 -13.90 -17.76
C ILE A 288 10.26 -14.18 -17.02
N PRO A 289 11.25 -13.25 -17.04
CA PRO A 289 12.47 -13.40 -16.25
C PRO A 289 12.12 -13.64 -14.78
N THR A 290 12.51 -14.80 -14.26
CA THR A 290 12.04 -15.28 -12.96
C THR A 290 13.22 -15.67 -12.08
N TYR A 291 13.15 -15.29 -10.81
CA TYR A 291 14.03 -15.79 -9.77
C TYR A 291 13.21 -16.64 -8.80
N VAL A 292 13.58 -17.92 -8.66
CA VAL A 292 12.89 -18.85 -7.76
C VAL A 292 13.58 -18.82 -6.41
N VAL A 293 12.79 -18.68 -5.36
CA VAL A 293 13.24 -18.71 -3.97
C VAL A 293 12.41 -19.71 -3.18
N ASP A 294 12.96 -20.17 -2.06
CA ASP A 294 12.28 -21.12 -1.19
C ASP A 294 11.03 -20.50 -0.56
N LYS A 295 10.05 -21.35 -0.27
CA LYS A 295 8.91 -20.98 0.59
C LYS A 295 9.39 -20.69 2.00
N LEU A 296 8.52 -20.10 2.83
CA LEU A 296 8.81 -20.01 4.25
C LEU A 296 9.16 -21.39 4.83
N PRO A 297 10.12 -21.46 5.77
CA PRO A 297 10.43 -22.69 6.46
C PRO A 297 9.20 -23.31 7.13
N GLU A 298 9.19 -24.63 7.24
CA GLU A 298 8.13 -25.39 7.91
C GLU A 298 7.87 -24.82 9.33
N GLY A 299 6.59 -24.66 9.67
CA GLY A 299 6.17 -24.09 10.96
C GLY A 299 6.11 -22.56 11.02
N LEU A 300 6.53 -21.85 9.96
CA LEU A 300 6.32 -20.39 9.80
C LEU A 300 5.28 -20.04 8.73
N GLU A 301 4.86 -21.02 7.93
CA GLU A 301 3.82 -20.86 6.92
C GLU A 301 2.43 -20.66 7.55
N ASP A 302 1.62 -19.81 6.92
CA ASP A 302 0.18 -19.74 7.13
C ASP A 302 -0.52 -19.79 5.75
N PRO A 303 -1.21 -20.89 5.41
CA PRO A 303 -1.91 -21.01 4.13
C PRO A 303 -3.07 -20.00 3.98
N THR A 304 -3.56 -19.44 5.10
CA THR A 304 -4.61 -18.42 5.10
C THR A 304 -4.05 -17.00 4.92
N TYR A 305 -2.73 -16.82 5.08
CA TYR A 305 -2.06 -15.52 4.94
C TYR A 305 -0.80 -15.60 4.08
N LEU A 306 -1.01 -15.80 2.78
CA LEU A 306 0.04 -15.96 1.78
C LEU A 306 1.05 -14.79 1.74
N ALA A 307 0.63 -13.58 2.07
CA ALA A 307 1.49 -12.39 2.09
C ALA A 307 2.72 -12.55 3.01
N LEU A 308 2.67 -13.41 4.03
CA LEU A 308 3.82 -13.68 4.91
C LEU A 308 5.05 -14.23 4.17
N ASN A 309 4.85 -14.86 3.01
CA ASN A 309 5.95 -15.42 2.22
C ASN A 309 6.82 -14.35 1.54
N ARG A 310 6.23 -13.18 1.25
CA ARG A 310 6.89 -12.08 0.53
C ARG A 310 8.16 -11.58 1.23
N PRO A 311 8.17 -11.29 2.55
CA PRO A 311 9.40 -10.89 3.24
C PRO A 311 10.56 -11.87 3.06
N TYR A 312 10.30 -13.18 3.19
CA TYR A 312 11.32 -14.22 3.02
C TYR A 312 11.84 -14.29 1.59
N ALA A 313 10.95 -14.09 0.62
CA ALA A 313 11.31 -14.05 -0.79
C ALA A 313 12.29 -12.89 -1.09
N PHE A 314 11.96 -11.67 -0.64
CA PHE A 314 12.83 -10.51 -0.84
C PHE A 314 14.13 -10.62 -0.06
N MET A 315 14.13 -11.24 1.13
CA MET A 315 15.36 -11.51 1.87
C MET A 315 16.31 -12.45 1.12
N GLN A 316 15.79 -13.52 0.52
CA GLN A 316 16.59 -14.45 -0.28
C GLN A 316 17.10 -13.77 -1.55
N TRP A 317 16.20 -13.14 -2.31
CA TRP A 317 16.52 -12.50 -3.58
C TRP A 317 17.54 -11.37 -3.43
N SER A 318 17.34 -10.45 -2.49
CA SER A 318 18.25 -9.31 -2.29
C SER A 318 19.66 -9.72 -1.88
N LYS A 319 19.86 -10.92 -1.32
CA LYS A 319 21.17 -11.47 -0.95
C LYS A 319 21.87 -12.21 -2.08
N GLN A 320 21.12 -12.73 -3.04
CA GLN A 320 21.63 -13.72 -4.01
C GLN A 320 21.56 -13.22 -5.46
N ALA A 321 20.64 -12.33 -5.79
CA ALA A 321 20.46 -11.82 -7.13
C ALA A 321 21.58 -10.86 -7.51
N VAL A 322 22.08 -10.99 -8.74
CA VAL A 322 23.03 -10.05 -9.35
C VAL A 322 22.29 -9.30 -10.43
N ILE A 323 22.12 -8.00 -10.22
CA ILE A 323 21.46 -7.08 -11.15
C ILE A 323 22.38 -5.87 -11.36
N PRO A 324 22.33 -5.21 -12.52
CA PRO A 324 23.13 -4.00 -12.76
C PRO A 324 22.58 -2.77 -12.04
N GLU A 325 21.28 -2.72 -11.73
CA GLU A 325 20.65 -1.53 -11.15
C GLU A 325 20.87 -1.41 -9.63
N LYS A 326 21.15 -0.19 -9.18
CA LYS A 326 21.27 0.16 -7.74
C LYS A 326 19.92 0.19 -7.02
N TYR A 327 18.87 0.60 -7.73
CA TYR A 327 17.55 0.87 -7.18
C TYR A 327 16.60 -0.27 -7.53
N ILE A 328 15.64 -0.53 -6.65
CA ILE A 328 14.64 -1.57 -6.79
C ILE A 328 13.26 -0.92 -6.78
N PHE A 329 12.41 -1.31 -7.71
CA PHE A 329 11.00 -1.01 -7.69
C PHE A 329 10.19 -2.26 -7.36
N MET A 330 9.67 -2.31 -6.13
CA MET A 330 8.86 -3.42 -5.63
C MET A 330 7.41 -3.24 -6.10
N MET A 331 6.82 -4.29 -6.66
CA MET A 331 5.48 -4.28 -7.27
C MET A 331 4.67 -5.55 -6.94
N GLU A 332 3.36 -5.47 -7.15
CA GLU A 332 2.42 -6.60 -7.06
C GLU A 332 1.94 -7.06 -8.45
N PRO A 333 1.47 -8.32 -8.59
CA PRO A 333 0.99 -8.85 -9.88
C PRO A 333 -0.18 -8.07 -10.48
N ASP A 334 -1.01 -7.44 -9.65
CA ASP A 334 -2.16 -6.64 -10.06
C ASP A 334 -1.86 -5.16 -10.29
N HIS A 335 -0.61 -4.83 -10.51
CA HIS A 335 -0.20 -3.55 -11.05
C HIS A 335 -0.17 -3.59 -12.59
N ILE A 336 -0.70 -2.56 -13.26
CA ILE A 336 -0.59 -2.35 -14.71
C ILE A 336 0.13 -1.02 -14.96
N TRP A 337 1.20 -1.04 -15.74
CA TRP A 337 1.92 0.18 -16.12
C TRP A 337 1.11 1.04 -17.10
N VAL A 338 0.98 2.33 -16.79
CA VAL A 338 0.29 3.33 -17.63
C VAL A 338 1.28 4.05 -18.54
N ARG A 339 2.41 4.49 -17.98
CA ARG A 339 3.44 5.29 -18.67
C ARG A 339 4.81 5.13 -18.01
N PRO A 340 5.91 5.51 -18.68
CA PRO A 340 7.25 5.43 -18.10
C PRO A 340 7.35 6.24 -16.81
N MET A 341 7.95 5.64 -15.78
CA MET A 341 8.21 6.31 -14.51
C MET A 341 9.71 6.61 -14.39
N PRO A 342 10.12 7.87 -14.15
CA PRO A 342 11.49 8.16 -13.75
C PRO A 342 11.74 7.65 -12.32
N ASN A 343 12.99 7.56 -11.91
CA ASN A 343 13.33 7.33 -10.52
C ASN A 343 12.99 8.58 -9.69
N ILE A 344 11.84 8.54 -9.02
CA ILE A 344 11.30 9.66 -8.24
C ILE A 344 11.86 9.78 -6.81
N MET A 345 12.83 8.93 -6.41
CA MET A 345 13.46 9.08 -5.09
C MET A 345 14.25 10.39 -5.02
N ILE A 346 14.18 11.07 -3.88
CA ILE A 346 15.04 12.23 -3.61
C ILE A 346 16.33 11.70 -2.97
N ASN A 347 17.44 11.86 -3.69
CA ASN A 347 18.70 11.16 -3.39
C ASN A 347 18.46 9.64 -3.34
N ASP A 348 18.76 9.01 -2.21
CA ASP A 348 18.56 7.57 -1.97
C ASP A 348 17.42 7.29 -0.97
N ARG A 349 16.60 8.29 -0.62
CA ARG A 349 15.49 8.10 0.31
C ARG A 349 14.40 7.21 -0.32
N PRO A 350 13.96 6.13 0.35
CA PRO A 350 12.88 5.31 -0.18
C PRO A 350 11.62 6.13 -0.36
N ILE A 351 10.83 5.78 -1.37
CA ILE A 351 9.57 6.45 -1.69
C ILE A 351 8.52 5.41 -2.04
N GLY A 352 7.35 5.53 -1.42
CA GLY A 352 6.26 4.58 -1.59
C GLY A 352 4.91 5.26 -1.76
N TYR A 353 3.92 4.47 -2.13
CA TYR A 353 2.53 4.94 -2.19
C TYR A 353 1.93 5.08 -0.78
N PRO A 354 1.25 6.20 -0.46
CA PRO A 354 0.56 6.39 0.80
C PRO A 354 -0.77 5.64 0.83
N PHE A 355 -0.89 4.61 1.66
CA PHE A 355 -2.13 3.84 1.78
C PHE A 355 -3.05 4.47 2.81
N PHE A 356 -4.28 4.81 2.40
CA PHE A 356 -5.26 5.47 3.28
C PHE A 356 -5.65 4.63 4.51
N TYR A 357 -5.48 3.31 4.46
CA TYR A 357 -5.74 2.38 5.56
C TYR A 357 -4.50 2.07 6.43
N MET A 358 -3.34 2.64 6.09
CA MET A 358 -2.12 2.53 6.90
C MET A 358 -2.01 3.75 7.81
N GLU A 359 -2.51 3.64 9.03
CA GLU A 359 -2.59 4.77 9.96
C GLU A 359 -1.88 4.46 11.28
N PRO A 360 -0.53 4.40 11.29
CA PRO A 360 0.25 3.90 12.43
C PRO A 360 0.10 4.74 13.70
N ALA A 361 -0.34 5.99 13.58
CA ALA A 361 -0.41 6.93 14.68
C ALA A 361 -1.82 7.16 15.24
N THR A 362 -2.87 6.51 14.72
CA THR A 362 -4.23 6.71 15.26
C THR A 362 -4.32 6.24 16.71
N SER A 363 -5.28 6.78 17.46
CA SER A 363 -5.49 6.40 18.87
C SER A 363 -5.71 4.90 19.06
N GLY A 364 -6.36 4.24 18.09
CA GLY A 364 -6.57 2.79 18.09
C GLY A 364 -5.31 1.97 17.76
N MET A 365 -4.39 2.50 16.95
CA MET A 365 -3.16 1.80 16.55
C MET A 365 -1.98 2.08 17.47
N LEU A 366 -1.97 3.22 18.17
CA LEU A 366 -0.83 3.71 18.92
C LEU A 366 -0.24 2.67 19.88
N LYS A 367 -1.09 2.03 20.69
CA LYS A 367 -0.66 1.03 21.67
C LYS A 367 -0.04 -0.21 21.00
N VAL A 368 -0.63 -0.65 19.89
CA VAL A 368 -0.14 -1.81 19.13
C VAL A 368 1.20 -1.48 18.48
N MET A 369 1.35 -0.29 17.91
CA MET A 369 2.63 0.15 17.31
C MET A 369 3.73 0.30 18.36
N GLN A 370 3.42 0.87 19.54
CA GLN A 370 4.38 1.02 20.64
C GLN A 370 4.94 -0.32 21.15
N LYS A 371 4.17 -1.41 21.03
CA LYS A 371 4.64 -2.77 21.35
C LYS A 371 5.87 -3.17 20.52
N PHE A 372 5.96 -2.69 19.29
CA PHE A 372 7.03 -3.05 18.36
C PHE A 372 8.07 -1.93 18.16
N LEU A 373 7.69 -0.66 18.33
CA LEU A 373 8.58 0.49 18.15
C LEU A 373 9.22 0.99 19.46
N GLY A 374 8.69 0.58 20.61
CA GLY A 374 9.02 1.13 21.91
C GLY A 374 8.06 2.27 22.33
N PRO A 375 8.32 2.94 23.46
CA PRO A 375 7.42 3.93 24.06
C PRO A 375 7.47 5.29 23.35
N LEU A 376 7.33 5.29 22.02
CA LEU A 376 7.26 6.51 21.22
C LEU A 376 5.94 7.24 21.45
N SER A 377 6.00 8.57 21.54
CA SER A 377 4.81 9.40 21.48
C SER A 377 4.14 9.32 20.11
N ARG A 378 2.85 9.68 20.03
CA ARG A 378 2.13 9.74 18.74
C ARG A 378 2.87 10.60 17.70
N SER A 379 3.36 11.76 18.11
CA SER A 379 4.10 12.68 17.24
C SER A 379 5.41 12.06 16.71
N GLU A 380 6.13 11.30 17.53
CA GLU A 380 7.33 10.60 17.07
C GLU A 380 7.02 9.51 16.05
N ILE A 381 5.91 8.78 16.22
CA ILE A 381 5.48 7.78 15.23
C ILE A 381 5.10 8.48 13.91
N GLU A 382 4.33 9.56 13.97
CA GLU A 382 3.94 10.35 12.78
C GLU A 382 5.15 10.86 11.98
N GLN A 383 6.22 11.24 12.68
CA GLN A 383 7.46 11.70 12.07
C GLN A 383 8.30 10.54 11.51
N LYS A 384 8.48 9.47 12.28
CA LYS A 384 9.46 8.40 11.99
C LYS A 384 8.90 7.23 11.18
N VAL A 385 7.58 7.10 11.08
CA VAL A 385 6.91 5.96 10.45
C VAL A 385 5.91 6.45 9.40
N ALA A 386 6.24 6.23 8.13
CA ALA A 386 5.40 6.65 7.02
C ALA A 386 4.20 5.70 6.81
N PRO A 387 3.01 6.22 6.46
CA PRO A 387 1.79 5.45 6.18
C PRO A 387 1.82 4.75 4.81
N LEU A 388 2.74 3.81 4.62
CA LEU A 388 2.99 3.10 3.36
C LEU A 388 3.13 1.59 3.58
N GLY A 389 3.37 0.84 2.50
CA GLY A 389 3.73 -0.58 2.57
C GLY A 389 4.93 -0.92 1.67
N SER A 390 5.17 -2.21 1.48
CA SER A 390 6.31 -2.69 0.67
C SER A 390 6.14 -2.50 -0.84
N SER A 391 4.93 -2.21 -1.32
CA SER A 391 4.61 -2.15 -2.75
C SER A 391 3.41 -1.23 -3.01
N PRO A 392 3.43 -0.37 -4.05
CA PRO A 392 4.60 -0.05 -4.85
C PRO A 392 5.60 0.81 -4.05
N MET A 393 6.90 0.53 -4.22
CA MET A 393 7.97 1.29 -3.56
C MET A 393 9.25 1.28 -4.39
N LEU A 394 9.92 2.44 -4.46
CA LEU A 394 11.32 2.55 -4.85
C LEU A 394 12.22 2.55 -3.60
N ILE A 395 13.24 1.71 -3.59
CA ILE A 395 14.22 1.55 -2.51
C ILE A 395 15.60 1.21 -3.07
N THR A 396 16.69 1.53 -2.37
CA THR A 396 18.01 1.04 -2.78
C THR A 396 18.16 -0.46 -2.48
N MET A 397 18.98 -1.17 -3.25
CA MET A 397 19.31 -2.58 -2.92
C MET A 397 19.90 -2.70 -1.51
N GLY A 398 20.77 -1.76 -1.11
CA GLY A 398 21.39 -1.77 0.22
C GLY A 398 20.39 -1.61 1.36
N ASP A 399 19.38 -0.76 1.21
CA ASP A 399 18.33 -0.61 2.21
C ASP A 399 17.35 -1.78 2.21
N LEU A 400 17.05 -2.34 1.03
CA LEU A 400 16.27 -3.59 0.92
C LEU A 400 16.94 -4.74 1.69
N GLN A 401 18.26 -4.88 1.56
CA GLN A 401 19.04 -5.90 2.28
C GLN A 401 19.01 -5.73 3.80
N LYS A 402 18.90 -4.48 4.31
CA LYS A 402 18.75 -4.21 5.74
C LYS A 402 17.33 -4.50 6.22
N VAL A 403 16.30 -4.05 5.49
CA VAL A 403 14.91 -4.15 5.91
C VAL A 403 14.34 -5.56 5.74
N ALA A 404 14.69 -6.29 4.68
CA ALA A 404 14.11 -7.60 4.39
C ALA A 404 14.19 -8.62 5.55
N PRO A 405 15.33 -8.81 6.26
CA PRO A 405 15.38 -9.70 7.42
C PRO A 405 14.52 -9.20 8.59
N LEU A 406 14.42 -7.89 8.82
CA LEU A 406 13.57 -7.31 9.87
C LEU A 406 12.10 -7.46 9.53
N TRP A 407 11.74 -7.23 8.26
CA TRP A 407 10.39 -7.42 7.73
C TRP A 407 9.89 -8.85 7.94
N LEU A 408 10.74 -9.85 7.67
CA LEU A 408 10.43 -11.25 7.97
C LEU A 408 10.25 -11.51 9.48
N ALA A 409 11.16 -10.99 10.29
CA ALA A 409 11.12 -11.18 11.74
C ALA A 409 9.85 -10.56 12.35
N TYR A 410 9.58 -9.30 12.05
CA TYR A 410 8.37 -8.61 12.52
C TYR A 410 7.10 -9.20 11.92
N GLY A 411 7.11 -9.61 10.65
CA GLY A 411 5.96 -10.28 10.03
C GLY A 411 5.58 -11.54 10.80
N THR A 412 6.58 -12.35 11.17
CA THR A 412 6.40 -13.55 11.98
C THR A 412 5.89 -13.23 13.39
N ILE A 413 6.50 -12.26 14.08
CA ILE A 413 6.16 -11.89 15.46
C ILE A 413 4.72 -11.33 15.50
N ILE A 414 4.41 -10.39 14.62
CA ILE A 414 3.09 -9.75 14.52
C ILE A 414 2.03 -10.79 14.19
N HIS A 415 2.31 -11.72 13.27
CA HIS A 415 1.35 -12.74 12.89
C HIS A 415 0.95 -13.66 14.06
N LYS A 416 1.91 -14.00 14.93
CA LYS A 416 1.67 -14.80 16.15
C LYS A 416 1.01 -14.01 17.28
N ASP A 417 1.10 -12.69 17.24
CA ASP A 417 0.55 -11.82 18.26
C ASP A 417 -0.96 -11.58 18.03
N VAL A 418 -1.79 -12.11 18.94
CA VAL A 418 -3.26 -12.07 18.78
C VAL A 418 -3.81 -10.64 18.68
N GLU A 419 -3.27 -9.72 19.48
CA GLU A 419 -3.70 -8.31 19.49
C GLU A 419 -3.28 -7.62 18.19
N ALA A 420 -2.00 -7.75 17.79
CA ALA A 420 -1.49 -7.10 16.60
C ALA A 420 -2.05 -7.69 15.30
N ASN A 421 -2.17 -9.02 15.20
CA ASN A 421 -2.76 -9.68 14.03
C ASN A 421 -4.21 -9.24 13.83
N LYS A 422 -4.98 -9.11 14.92
CA LYS A 422 -6.35 -8.58 14.86
C LYS A 422 -6.38 -7.10 14.48
N ALA A 423 -5.51 -6.28 15.07
CA ALA A 423 -5.49 -4.83 14.85
C ALA A 423 -5.06 -4.47 13.42
N PHE A 424 -4.00 -5.09 12.91
CA PHE A 424 -3.48 -4.82 11.57
C PHE A 424 -4.20 -5.61 10.47
N GLY A 425 -4.84 -6.73 10.81
CA GLY A 425 -5.67 -7.52 9.90
C GLY A 425 -4.91 -8.01 8.65
N PHE A 426 -5.48 -7.75 7.48
CA PHE A 426 -4.92 -8.24 6.21
C PHE A 426 -3.63 -7.50 5.78
N VAL A 427 -3.38 -6.29 6.32
CA VAL A 427 -2.21 -5.46 5.99
C VAL A 427 -1.07 -5.59 7.01
N LYS A 428 -1.12 -6.59 7.89
CA LYS A 428 -0.09 -6.81 8.92
C LYS A 428 1.32 -6.99 8.37
N GLU A 429 1.47 -7.53 7.17
CA GLU A 429 2.75 -7.60 6.45
C GLU A 429 3.28 -6.18 6.15
N MET A 430 2.44 -5.27 5.69
CA MET A 430 2.82 -3.87 5.42
C MET A 430 3.22 -3.14 6.70
N TYR A 431 2.52 -3.40 7.83
CA TYR A 431 2.93 -2.89 9.14
C TYR A 431 4.29 -3.46 9.56
N ALA A 432 4.53 -4.75 9.34
CA ALA A 432 5.83 -5.36 9.59
C ALA A 432 6.95 -4.72 8.75
N PHE A 433 6.65 -4.31 7.50
CA PHE A 433 7.60 -3.63 6.64
C PHE A 433 7.99 -2.25 7.20
N ILE A 434 7.03 -1.39 7.56
CA ILE A 434 7.33 -0.05 8.10
C ILE A 434 7.97 -0.10 9.49
N ILE A 435 7.62 -1.10 10.31
CA ILE A 435 8.33 -1.38 11.57
C ILE A 435 9.77 -1.83 11.27
N GLY A 436 9.96 -2.66 10.23
CA GLY A 436 11.27 -3.06 9.75
C GLY A 436 12.12 -1.87 9.28
N LEU A 437 11.55 -0.93 8.53
CA LEU A 437 12.23 0.31 8.10
C LEU A 437 12.72 1.12 9.32
N TYR A 438 11.84 1.28 10.32
CA TYR A 438 12.20 1.98 11.56
C TYR A 438 13.39 1.33 12.26
N HIS A 439 13.38 0.00 12.45
CA HIS A 439 14.47 -0.72 13.11
C HIS A 439 15.74 -0.85 12.25
N ALA A 440 15.63 -0.68 10.93
CA ALA A 440 16.77 -0.54 10.03
C ALA A 440 17.41 0.86 10.09
N GLY A 441 16.82 1.81 10.84
CA GLY A 441 17.25 3.20 10.88
C GLY A 441 16.85 4.02 9.65
N ILE A 442 15.90 3.52 8.85
CA ILE A 442 15.39 4.17 7.64
C ILE A 442 14.13 4.95 8.02
N LEU A 443 14.32 6.17 8.51
CA LEU A 443 13.24 7.00 9.07
C LEU A 443 12.67 8.02 8.06
N ASP A 444 13.49 8.44 7.10
CA ASP A 444 13.13 9.43 6.08
C ASP A 444 12.61 8.74 4.82
N THR A 445 11.34 8.33 4.87
CA THR A 445 10.63 7.75 3.73
C THR A 445 9.63 8.74 3.13
N ASP A 446 9.78 8.99 1.83
CA ASP A 446 8.94 9.87 1.05
C ASP A 446 7.64 9.16 0.62
N LEU A 447 6.61 9.96 0.32
CA LEU A 447 5.32 9.46 -0.16
C LEU A 447 5.03 10.06 -1.53
N SER A 448 4.55 9.23 -2.46
CA SER A 448 4.09 9.68 -3.79
C SER A 448 2.69 9.11 -4.09
N PRO A 449 1.63 9.91 -3.90
CA PRO A 449 0.28 9.52 -4.27
C PRO A 449 0.10 9.35 -5.78
N GLU A 450 0.92 10.01 -6.61
CA GLU A 450 0.90 9.88 -8.07
C GLU A 450 1.57 8.59 -8.57
N MET A 451 2.23 7.83 -7.71
CA MET A 451 2.86 6.55 -8.09
C MET A 451 1.84 5.59 -8.69
N MET A 452 0.61 5.59 -8.17
CA MET A 452 -0.41 4.59 -8.50
C MET A 452 -1.83 5.14 -8.32
N ALA A 453 -2.79 4.63 -9.08
CA ALA A 453 -4.21 4.78 -8.80
C ALA A 453 -4.86 3.45 -8.41
N GLN A 454 -5.95 3.51 -7.64
CA GLN A 454 -6.74 2.41 -7.11
C GLN A 454 -8.21 2.51 -7.59
N PRO A 455 -8.50 2.20 -8.85
CA PRO A 455 -9.88 2.11 -9.32
C PRO A 455 -10.67 1.05 -8.52
N PRO A 456 -11.98 1.25 -8.31
CA PRO A 456 -12.81 2.34 -8.82
C PRO A 456 -12.84 3.58 -7.91
N TYR A 457 -12.08 3.59 -6.81
CA TYR A 457 -12.15 4.63 -5.78
C TYR A 457 -11.35 5.87 -6.16
N ASP A 458 -10.21 5.68 -6.82
CA ASP A 458 -9.57 6.78 -7.52
C ASP A 458 -10.35 7.08 -8.82
N ASN A 459 -10.55 8.37 -9.06
CA ASN A 459 -11.18 8.87 -10.28
C ASN A 459 -10.49 10.16 -10.74
N LEU A 460 -9.15 10.21 -10.63
CA LEU A 460 -8.37 11.34 -11.15
C LEU A 460 -7.95 11.07 -12.59
N TYR A 461 -7.55 12.14 -13.29
CA TYR A 461 -7.01 12.08 -14.64
C TYR A 461 -5.91 11.01 -14.78
N MET A 462 -6.04 10.12 -15.77
CA MET A 462 -5.12 9.00 -16.01
C MET A 462 -3.64 9.40 -16.10
N GLY A 463 -3.33 10.55 -16.73
CA GLY A 463 -1.95 10.99 -16.96
C GLY A 463 -1.21 11.43 -15.70
N ALA A 464 -1.91 11.58 -14.58
CA ALA A 464 -1.31 11.76 -13.27
C ALA A 464 -0.43 10.57 -12.87
N TYR A 465 -0.88 9.35 -13.18
CA TYR A 465 -0.36 8.15 -12.54
C TYR A 465 0.60 7.37 -13.42
N TYR A 466 1.46 6.58 -12.78
CA TYR A 466 2.36 5.66 -13.47
C TYR A 466 1.80 4.23 -13.55
N ILE A 467 1.01 3.83 -12.55
CA ILE A 467 0.52 2.47 -12.37
C ILE A 467 -0.97 2.49 -12.01
N MET A 468 -1.70 1.48 -12.45
CA MET A 468 -3.07 1.18 -11.99
C MET A 468 -3.05 -0.10 -11.15
N HIS A 469 -3.69 -0.08 -9.99
CA HIS A 469 -3.79 -1.22 -9.07
C HIS A 469 -5.24 -1.65 -8.93
N TYR A 470 -5.57 -2.76 -9.58
CA TYR A 470 -6.94 -3.27 -9.69
C TYR A 470 -7.30 -4.23 -8.54
N THR A 471 -7.03 -3.81 -7.31
CA THR A 471 -7.25 -4.65 -6.13
C THR A 471 -8.71 -4.76 -5.72
N TYR A 472 -9.50 -3.71 -5.97
CA TYR A 472 -10.90 -3.61 -5.60
C TYR A 472 -11.81 -4.13 -6.71
N ALA A 473 -13.00 -4.60 -6.32
CA ALA A 473 -14.02 -5.01 -7.28
C ALA A 473 -14.62 -3.77 -7.97
N PHE A 474 -14.95 -3.91 -9.25
CA PHE A 474 -15.67 -2.90 -10.02
C PHE A 474 -17.15 -3.25 -10.00
N GLU A 475 -17.91 -2.52 -9.19
CA GLU A 475 -19.30 -2.82 -8.85
C GLU A 475 -20.20 -1.66 -9.26
N TYR A 476 -21.00 -1.89 -10.30
CA TYR A 476 -21.82 -0.86 -10.94
C TYR A 476 -23.26 -1.35 -11.17
N ARG A 477 -24.20 -0.41 -11.05
CA ARG A 477 -25.58 -0.58 -11.50
C ARG A 477 -25.70 -0.47 -13.01
N GLU A 478 -26.85 -0.86 -13.57
CA GLU A 478 -27.13 -0.74 -15.01
C GLU A 478 -27.04 0.70 -15.54
N ASP A 479 -27.39 1.69 -14.70
CA ASP A 479 -27.27 3.12 -15.02
C ASP A 479 -25.82 3.65 -14.96
N GLY A 480 -24.87 2.81 -14.54
CA GLY A 480 -23.45 3.17 -14.41
C GLY A 480 -23.05 3.82 -13.09
N SER A 481 -23.97 3.99 -12.15
CA SER A 481 -23.63 4.46 -10.80
C SER A 481 -22.87 3.39 -10.01
N HIS A 482 -21.88 3.83 -9.20
CA HIS A 482 -21.12 2.93 -8.34
C HIS A 482 -22.02 2.37 -7.24
N TRP A 483 -22.02 1.04 -7.06
CA TRP A 483 -22.86 0.35 -6.08
C TRP A 483 -22.08 -0.02 -4.81
N GLY A 484 -20.88 -0.59 -4.97
CA GLY A 484 -20.03 -0.99 -3.84
C GLY A 484 -20.56 -2.18 -3.04
N SER A 485 -21.29 -3.09 -3.67
CA SER A 485 -21.76 -4.34 -3.05
C SER A 485 -21.71 -5.53 -4.02
N TYR A 486 -21.60 -6.73 -3.45
CA TYR A 486 -21.42 -8.01 -4.17
C TYR A 486 -22.57 -8.38 -5.11
N ASP A 487 -23.76 -7.84 -4.88
CA ASP A 487 -24.98 -8.04 -5.66
C ASP A 487 -25.13 -7.02 -6.82
N ALA A 488 -24.07 -6.26 -7.13
CA ALA A 488 -24.07 -5.34 -8.27
C ALA A 488 -24.42 -6.07 -9.59
N PRO A 489 -25.33 -5.51 -10.42
CA PRO A 489 -25.65 -6.06 -11.74
C PRO A 489 -24.42 -6.28 -12.62
N TYR A 490 -23.47 -5.34 -12.57
CA TYR A 490 -22.13 -5.52 -13.11
C TYR A 490 -21.12 -5.65 -11.98
N ARG A 491 -20.36 -6.76 -11.99
CA ARG A 491 -19.29 -7.01 -11.02
C ARG A 491 -18.07 -7.68 -11.65
N TYR A 492 -16.99 -6.92 -11.81
CA TYR A 492 -15.65 -7.45 -12.05
C TYR A 492 -14.87 -7.56 -10.74
N ASP A 493 -14.31 -8.73 -10.44
CA ASP A 493 -13.43 -8.94 -9.29
C ASP A 493 -12.37 -9.96 -9.66
N LYS A 494 -11.09 -9.58 -9.53
CA LYS A 494 -9.95 -10.45 -9.85
C LYS A 494 -9.98 -11.77 -9.07
N ARG A 495 -10.59 -11.79 -7.87
CA ARG A 495 -10.68 -12.98 -7.00
C ARG A 495 -11.53 -14.10 -7.62
N LYS A 496 -12.43 -13.78 -8.56
CA LYS A 496 -13.16 -14.78 -9.36
C LYS A 496 -12.22 -15.61 -10.25
N TYR A 497 -11.01 -15.11 -10.52
CA TYR A 497 -10.01 -15.69 -11.41
C TYR A 497 -8.79 -16.21 -10.64
N ALA A 498 -8.99 -16.66 -9.39
CA ALA A 498 -7.91 -17.24 -8.59
C ALA A 498 -7.52 -18.66 -9.03
N HIS A 499 -8.43 -19.40 -9.68
CA HIS A 499 -8.21 -20.78 -10.14
C HIS A 499 -8.44 -20.97 -11.64
N VAL A 500 -8.96 -19.93 -12.29
CA VAL A 500 -9.24 -19.87 -13.72
C VAL A 500 -8.64 -18.57 -14.24
N ILE A 501 -8.08 -18.57 -15.44
CA ILE A 501 -7.62 -17.31 -16.03
C ILE A 501 -8.81 -16.42 -16.41
N GLN A 502 -8.52 -15.15 -16.54
CA GLN A 502 -9.46 -14.18 -17.08
C GLN A 502 -9.81 -14.51 -18.55
N PRO A 503 -11.09 -14.58 -18.95
CA PRO A 503 -11.45 -14.88 -20.34
C PRO A 503 -11.16 -13.69 -21.26
N ARG A 504 -10.76 -13.94 -22.51
CA ARG A 504 -10.56 -12.86 -23.51
C ARG A 504 -11.79 -11.99 -23.71
N ASN A 505 -12.98 -12.61 -23.71
CA ASN A 505 -14.24 -11.91 -23.87
C ASN A 505 -14.71 -11.31 -22.53
N LEU A 506 -13.96 -10.34 -22.02
CA LEU A 506 -14.33 -9.61 -20.81
C LEU A 506 -15.63 -8.84 -21.00
N THR A 507 -16.56 -9.05 -20.07
CA THR A 507 -17.75 -8.21 -19.91
C THR A 507 -17.32 -6.80 -19.54
N MET A 508 -17.63 -5.85 -20.42
CA MET A 508 -17.38 -4.43 -20.18
C MET A 508 -18.44 -3.84 -19.24
N PRO A 509 -18.11 -2.79 -18.46
CA PRO A 509 -19.07 -2.12 -17.61
C PRO A 509 -20.19 -1.49 -18.44
N PRO A 510 -21.35 -1.18 -17.81
CA PRO A 510 -22.43 -0.44 -18.46
C PRO A 510 -21.94 0.89 -19.04
N ALA A 511 -22.51 1.31 -20.17
CA ALA A 511 -22.08 2.51 -20.88
C ALA A 511 -22.21 3.80 -20.04
N GLY A 512 -23.07 3.80 -19.01
CA GLY A 512 -23.24 4.93 -18.10
C GLY A 512 -22.09 5.11 -17.09
N VAL A 513 -21.13 4.19 -17.00
CA VAL A 513 -20.03 4.28 -16.03
C VAL A 513 -19.09 5.44 -16.39
N GLN A 514 -19.08 6.47 -15.56
CA GLN A 514 -18.20 7.65 -15.67
C GLN A 514 -16.93 7.49 -14.82
N ASN A 515 -16.18 6.41 -15.05
CA ASN A 515 -14.87 6.19 -14.43
C ASN A 515 -13.87 5.71 -15.50
N ASP A 516 -13.05 6.64 -15.99
CA ASP A 516 -12.09 6.38 -17.06
C ASP A 516 -11.02 5.36 -16.66
N GLN A 517 -10.66 5.32 -15.36
CA GLN A 517 -9.64 4.37 -14.86
C GLN A 517 -10.14 2.93 -14.96
N VAL A 518 -11.42 2.68 -14.63
CA VAL A 518 -12.04 1.36 -14.79
C VAL A 518 -12.07 0.93 -16.24
N TRP A 519 -12.52 1.81 -17.14
CA TRP A 519 -12.51 1.54 -18.58
C TRP A 519 -11.10 1.24 -19.08
N TRP A 520 -10.12 2.04 -18.65
CA TRP A 520 -8.73 1.86 -19.04
C TRP A 520 -8.17 0.51 -18.56
N VAL A 521 -8.37 0.13 -17.30
CA VAL A 521 -7.87 -1.15 -16.75
C VAL A 521 -8.41 -2.32 -17.56
N LEU A 522 -9.72 -2.35 -17.81
CA LEU A 522 -10.34 -3.45 -18.54
C LEU A 522 -9.88 -3.50 -20.01
N ASN A 523 -9.70 -2.35 -20.65
CA ASN A 523 -9.15 -2.28 -22.00
C ASN A 523 -7.67 -2.72 -22.04
N ALA A 524 -6.87 -2.32 -21.06
CA ALA A 524 -5.46 -2.74 -20.93
C ALA A 524 -5.34 -4.25 -20.71
N MET A 525 -6.26 -4.86 -19.94
CA MET A 525 -6.35 -6.31 -19.82
C MET A 525 -6.69 -6.95 -21.16
N LYS A 526 -7.72 -6.47 -21.87
CA LYS A 526 -8.10 -6.99 -23.20
C LYS A 526 -6.97 -6.89 -24.20
N GLU A 527 -6.25 -5.78 -24.22
CA GLU A 527 -5.07 -5.57 -25.06
C GLU A 527 -4.01 -6.66 -24.82
N ALA A 528 -3.58 -6.82 -23.57
CA ALA A 528 -2.57 -7.81 -23.20
C ALA A 528 -3.03 -9.22 -23.54
N MET A 529 -4.25 -9.60 -23.16
CA MET A 529 -4.80 -10.91 -23.47
C MET A 529 -4.76 -11.16 -24.98
N ASN A 530 -5.26 -10.22 -25.79
CA ASN A 530 -5.27 -10.31 -27.27
C ASN A 530 -3.89 -10.47 -27.90
N ALA A 531 -2.87 -9.81 -27.35
CA ALA A 531 -1.51 -9.91 -27.85
C ALA A 531 -0.79 -11.20 -27.43
N ILE A 532 -1.13 -11.75 -26.27
CA ILE A 532 -0.46 -12.91 -25.69
C ILE A 532 -1.00 -14.21 -26.34
N PRO A 533 -0.13 -15.04 -26.96
CA PRO A 533 -0.54 -16.29 -27.59
C PRO A 533 -1.02 -17.30 -26.55
N ASP A 534 -1.82 -18.25 -27.02
CA ASP A 534 -2.35 -19.38 -26.24
C ASP A 534 -3.06 -18.97 -24.95
N TRP A 535 -3.58 -17.73 -24.83
CA TRP A 535 -4.28 -17.30 -23.63
C TRP A 535 -5.40 -18.26 -23.22
N ASP A 536 -6.37 -18.56 -24.08
CA ASP A 536 -7.47 -19.48 -23.72
C ASP A 536 -7.02 -20.95 -23.62
N GLN A 537 -5.94 -21.30 -24.31
CA GLN A 537 -5.40 -22.66 -24.28
C GLN A 537 -4.62 -22.92 -22.98
N TYR A 538 -3.96 -21.90 -22.46
CA TYR A 538 -3.32 -21.89 -21.14
C TYR A 538 -4.30 -22.29 -20.05
N GLU A 539 -5.57 -21.84 -20.12
CA GLU A 539 -6.58 -22.23 -19.13
C GLU A 539 -6.84 -23.73 -19.14
N LYS A 540 -6.91 -24.32 -20.34
CA LYS A 540 -7.22 -25.74 -20.53
C LYS A 540 -6.05 -26.62 -20.12
N ASP A 541 -4.85 -26.20 -20.49
CA ASP A 541 -3.64 -27.00 -20.31
C ASP A 541 -2.93 -26.73 -18.99
N LYS A 542 -3.25 -25.60 -18.34
CA LYS A 542 -2.53 -25.04 -17.18
C LYS A 542 -1.02 -24.90 -17.41
N VAL A 543 -0.62 -24.82 -18.68
CA VAL A 543 0.77 -24.69 -19.15
C VAL A 543 0.79 -23.84 -20.41
N ALA A 544 1.73 -22.90 -20.50
CA ALA A 544 1.98 -22.08 -21.67
C ALA A 544 2.74 -22.89 -22.73
N LYS A 545 1.99 -23.46 -23.69
CA LYS A 545 2.57 -24.21 -24.83
C LYS A 545 3.22 -23.29 -25.86
N LYS A 546 2.63 -22.11 -26.09
CA LYS A 546 3.22 -21.03 -26.87
C LYS A 546 3.43 -19.80 -26.00
N LEU A 547 4.69 -19.43 -25.85
CA LEU A 547 5.11 -18.29 -25.05
C LEU A 547 5.04 -17.01 -25.89
N TRP A 548 4.69 -15.91 -25.24
CA TRP A 548 4.85 -14.60 -25.84
C TRP A 548 6.35 -14.31 -26.00
N ASN A 549 6.80 -14.00 -27.22
CA ASN A 549 8.21 -13.71 -27.50
C ASN A 549 8.67 -12.33 -27.02
N GLY A 550 7.82 -11.59 -26.31
CA GLY A 550 8.12 -10.27 -25.78
C GLY A 550 8.24 -9.17 -26.84
N VAL A 551 7.81 -9.43 -28.08
CA VAL A 551 7.75 -8.45 -29.17
C VAL A 551 6.37 -7.80 -29.18
N LEU A 552 6.38 -6.46 -29.19
CA LEU A 552 5.21 -5.57 -29.20
C LEU A 552 4.99 -4.96 -30.57
#